data_AF-A0A928D7H2-F1
#
_entry.id   AF-A0A928D7H2-F1
#
_cell.length_a   1.000
_cell.length_b   1.000
_cell.length_c   1.000
_cell.angle_alpha   90.00
_cell.angle_beta   90.00
_cell.angle_gamma   90.00
#
_symmetry.space_group_name_H-M   'P 1'
#
loop_
_entity.id
_entity.type
_entity.pdbx_description
1 polymer ?
#
loop_
_entity_poly.entity_id
_entity_poly.type
_entity_poly.pdbx_seq_one_letter_code
_entity_poly.pdbx_strand_id
1 'polypeptide(L)'
;MSGNLFCSRLRELRGDLSQEDFAQKIGTKQTTLSNWERGFREPNFSGLALISTSCEVSADWLLGLSDYRGGASGYGGDAEKAQMANKIRELEIKVATLENALSLVGGRRAPSAKTGGSTATKTA
;
A
#
# COMPACT_ATOMS: atom_id res chain seq x y z
N MET A 1 15.53 22.56 -5.26
CA MET A 1 16.14 21.99 -4.04
C MET A 1 15.67 20.56 -3.95
N SER A 2 16.52 19.57 -4.25
CA SER A 2 16.20 18.16 -3.97
C SER A 2 16.25 18.00 -2.45
N GLY A 3 15.12 18.31 -1.79
CA GLY A 3 15.01 18.27 -0.34
C GLY A 3 15.26 16.85 0.16
N ASN A 4 16.06 16.71 1.22
CA ASN A 4 16.29 15.43 1.87
C ASN A 4 14.93 14.79 2.21
N LEU A 5 14.68 13.57 1.70
CA LEU A 5 13.38 12.90 1.80
C LEU A 5 12.97 12.69 3.26
N PHE A 6 13.94 12.44 4.14
CA PHE A 6 13.70 12.37 5.59
C PHE A 6 13.11 13.67 6.12
N CYS A 7 13.71 14.82 5.75
CA CYS A 7 13.24 16.13 6.19
C CYS A 7 11.81 16.42 5.72
N SER A 8 11.48 16.02 4.49
CA SER A 8 10.13 16.18 3.93
C SER A 8 9.12 15.27 4.64
N ARG A 9 9.45 13.98 4.84
CA ARG A 9 8.59 13.02 5.55
C ARG A 9 8.40 13.41 7.02
N LEU A 10 9.42 13.96 7.68
CA LEU A 10 9.29 14.47 9.04
C LEU A 10 8.33 15.67 9.13
N ARG A 11 8.40 16.60 8.18
CA ARG A 11 7.43 17.71 8.09
C ARG A 11 6.02 17.20 7.78
N GLU A 12 5.90 16.18 6.94
CA GLU A 12 4.63 15.51 6.64
C GLU A 12 4.01 14.90 7.91
N LEU A 13 4.82 14.23 8.74
CA LEU A 13 4.36 13.67 10.01
C LEU A 13 3.91 14.74 11.01
N ARG A 14 4.56 15.91 11.00
CA ARG A 14 4.13 17.04 11.83
C ARG A 14 2.77 17.59 11.39
N GLY A 15 2.51 17.63 10.08
CA GLY A 15 1.31 18.25 9.53
C GLY A 15 1.20 19.72 9.93
N ASP A 16 0.02 20.12 10.41
CA ASP A 16 -0.28 21.50 10.79
C ASP A 16 0.15 21.88 12.22
N LEU A 17 0.67 20.92 13.00
CA LEU A 17 1.17 21.20 14.34
C LEU A 17 2.37 22.17 14.29
N SER A 18 2.49 23.00 15.32
CA SER A 18 3.71 23.77 15.51
C SER A 18 4.90 22.83 15.74
N GLN A 19 6.13 23.31 15.47
CA GLN A 19 7.33 22.54 15.79
C GLN A 19 7.44 22.25 17.30
N GLU A 20 6.90 23.12 18.15
CA GLU A 20 6.92 22.92 19.59
C GLU A 20 5.96 21.80 20.02
N ASP A 21 4.71 21.85 19.56
CA ASP A 21 3.71 20.83 19.89
C ASP A 21 4.11 19.44 19.38
N PHE A 22 4.65 19.37 18.16
CA PHE A 22 5.10 18.10 17.60
C PHE A 22 6.35 17.58 18.30
N ALA A 23 7.29 18.47 18.65
CA ALA A 23 8.47 18.07 19.43
C ALA A 23 8.05 17.52 20.80
N GLN A 24 7.08 18.15 21.46
CA GLN A 24 6.52 17.64 22.72
C GLN A 24 5.84 16.29 22.52
N LYS A 25 5.03 16.12 21.47
CA LYS A 25 4.36 14.86 21.12
C LYS A 25 5.35 13.70 20.97
N ILE A 26 6.46 13.92 20.29
CA ILE A 26 7.49 12.87 20.07
C ILE A 26 8.56 12.85 21.17
N GLY A 27 8.47 13.68 22.21
CA GLY A 27 9.43 13.66 23.34
C GLY A 27 10.83 14.20 23.00
N THR A 28 10.94 15.24 22.17
CA THR A 28 12.20 15.93 21.86
C THR A 28 12.10 17.44 22.11
N LYS A 29 13.21 18.16 21.92
CA LYS A 29 13.24 19.63 21.99
C LYS A 29 12.84 20.24 20.64
N GLN A 30 12.11 21.35 20.65
CA GLN A 30 11.74 22.10 19.43
C GLN A 30 12.96 22.43 18.55
N THR A 31 14.07 22.84 19.15
CA THR A 31 15.31 23.17 18.44
C THR A 31 15.92 21.96 17.75
N THR A 32 15.85 20.78 18.39
CA THR A 32 16.27 19.51 17.81
C THR A 32 15.42 19.15 16.59
N LEU A 33 14.09 19.23 16.70
CA LEU A 33 13.17 19.01 15.59
C LEU A 33 13.45 19.97 14.43
N SER A 34 13.62 21.26 14.72
CA SER A 34 13.93 22.28 13.70
C SER A 34 15.24 21.98 12.97
N ASN A 35 16.28 21.52 13.68
CA ASN A 35 17.53 21.10 13.06
C ASN A 35 17.35 19.89 12.12
N TRP A 36 16.52 18.92 12.52
CA TRP A 36 16.19 17.75 11.72
C TRP A 36 15.39 18.13 10.47
N GLU A 37 14.30 18.91 10.60
CA GLU A 37 13.49 19.31 9.46
C GLU A 37 14.28 20.14 8.45
N ARG A 38 15.19 21.00 8.90
CA ARG A 38 16.04 21.81 8.01
C ARG A 38 17.22 21.02 7.41
N GLY A 39 17.46 19.78 7.83
CA GLY A 39 18.62 19.00 7.42
C GLY A 39 19.94 19.56 7.96
N PHE A 40 19.90 20.41 8.98
CA PHE A 40 21.11 20.96 9.61
C PHE A 40 21.84 19.90 10.46
N ARG A 41 21.08 19.00 11.08
CA ARG A 41 21.59 17.80 11.75
C ARG A 41 20.66 16.63 11.44
N GLU A 42 21.23 15.44 11.39
CA GLU A 42 20.46 14.21 11.30
C GLU A 42 20.10 13.70 12.71
N PRO A 43 18.97 12.98 12.87
CA PRO A 43 18.73 12.23 14.09
C PRO A 43 19.75 11.10 14.24
N ASN A 44 20.15 10.81 15.48
CA ASN A 44 20.84 9.56 15.76
C ASN A 44 19.83 8.39 15.78
N PHE A 45 20.31 7.17 16.03
CA PHE A 45 19.45 5.98 16.10
C PHE A 45 18.30 6.13 17.11
N SER A 46 18.57 6.72 18.28
CA SER A 46 17.52 6.99 19.28
C SER A 46 16.46 7.96 18.77
N GLY A 47 16.87 9.03 18.08
CA GLY A 47 15.94 9.99 17.49
C GLY A 47 15.11 9.38 16.36
N LEU A 48 15.71 8.55 15.51
CA LEU A 48 14.99 7.84 14.45
C LEU A 48 13.97 6.84 15.04
N ALA A 49 14.37 6.08 16.05
CA ALA A 49 13.48 5.16 16.76
C ALA A 49 12.32 5.92 17.41
N LEU A 50 12.61 7.05 18.07
CA LEU A 50 11.62 7.90 18.73
C LEU A 50 10.54 8.41 17.77
N ILE A 51 10.94 8.90 16.59
CA ILE A 51 9.99 9.34 15.54
C ILE A 51 9.19 8.14 15.05
N SER A 52 9.86 7.02 14.76
CA SER A 52 9.22 5.80 14.22
C SER A 52 8.14 5.26 15.16
N THR A 53 8.43 5.19 16.47
CA THR A 53 7.47 4.68 17.46
C THR A 53 6.36 5.68 17.76
N SER A 54 6.68 6.97 17.92
CA SER A 54 5.69 7.99 18.27
C SER A 54 4.72 8.32 17.12
N CYS A 55 5.11 8.02 15.88
CA CYS A 55 4.31 8.25 14.68
C CYS A 55 3.85 6.95 14.00
N GLU A 56 4.15 5.79 14.57
CA GLU A 56 3.78 4.46 14.05
C GLU A 56 4.21 4.22 12.59
N VAL A 57 5.41 4.71 12.23
CA VAL A 57 5.98 4.56 10.87
C VAL A 57 7.25 3.73 10.87
N SER A 58 7.62 3.19 9.71
CA SER A 58 8.90 2.47 9.57
C SER A 58 10.07 3.43 9.40
N ALA A 59 11.24 3.01 9.92
CA ALA A 59 12.50 3.70 9.65
C ALA A 59 12.83 3.68 8.14
N ASP A 60 12.52 2.58 7.44
CA ASP A 60 12.72 2.47 5.99
C ASP A 60 11.92 3.53 5.23
N TRP A 61 10.68 3.79 5.65
CA TRP A 61 9.91 4.90 5.10
C TRP A 61 10.50 6.25 5.52
N LEU A 62 10.87 6.49 6.78
CA LEU A 62 11.50 7.76 7.13
C LEU A 62 12.77 8.05 6.30
N LEU A 63 13.56 7.03 5.98
CA LEU A 63 14.82 7.13 5.26
C LEU A 63 14.70 7.08 3.73
N GLY A 64 13.51 6.77 3.19
CA GLY A 64 13.33 6.68 1.74
C GLY A 64 13.70 5.34 1.12
N LEU A 65 13.90 4.30 1.92
CA LEU A 65 14.21 2.94 1.48
C LEU A 65 12.95 2.16 1.07
N SER A 66 11.77 2.64 1.49
CA SER A 66 10.47 2.06 1.15
C SER A 66 9.40 3.15 1.02
N ASP A 67 8.39 2.88 0.20
CA ASP A 67 7.14 3.66 0.13
C ASP A 67 6.09 3.17 1.13
N TYR A 68 6.33 2.03 1.79
CA TYR A 68 5.45 1.50 2.82
C TYR A 68 5.62 2.25 4.15
N ARG A 69 4.64 3.11 4.46
CA ARG A 69 4.66 3.99 5.64
C ARG A 69 4.64 3.24 6.97
N GLY A 70 3.95 2.10 7.05
CA GLY A 70 3.66 1.40 8.31
C GLY A 70 4.91 0.90 9.04
N GLY A 71 4.93 1.05 10.36
CA GLY A 71 6.01 0.58 11.24
C GLY A 71 6.24 -0.93 11.22
N ALA A 72 7.38 -1.35 11.79
CA ALA A 72 7.75 -2.75 11.99
C ALA A 72 6.77 -3.56 12.89
N SER A 73 5.64 -2.96 13.27
CA SER A 73 4.44 -3.61 13.80
C SER A 73 3.66 -4.42 12.75
N GLY A 74 4.32 -4.85 11.67
CA GLY A 74 3.79 -5.85 10.71
C GLY A 74 3.38 -7.19 11.34
N TYR A 75 3.54 -7.35 12.66
CA TYR A 75 2.70 -8.25 13.44
C TYR A 75 1.56 -7.46 14.07
N GLY A 76 0.51 -7.22 13.28
CA GLY A 76 -0.81 -6.93 13.84
C GLY A 76 -1.07 -7.93 14.96
N GLY A 77 -1.61 -7.46 16.08
CA GLY A 77 -1.93 -8.34 17.21
C GLY A 77 -2.78 -9.51 16.73
N ASP A 78 -2.85 -10.59 17.52
CA ASP A 78 -3.52 -11.83 17.10
C ASP A 78 -4.94 -11.59 16.57
N ALA A 79 -5.65 -10.60 17.12
CA ALA A 79 -6.96 -10.17 16.66
C ALA A 79 -6.95 -9.54 15.25
N GLU A 80 -5.99 -8.68 14.93
CA GLU A 80 -5.88 -8.01 13.64
C GLU A 80 -5.41 -8.97 12.54
N LYS A 81 -4.48 -9.88 12.88
CA LYS A 81 -4.12 -11.00 12.00
C LYS A 81 -5.30 -11.91 11.73
N ALA A 82 -6.11 -12.23 12.74
CA ALA A 82 -7.31 -13.05 12.56
C ALA A 82 -8.36 -12.37 11.68
N GLN A 83 -8.58 -11.06 11.88
CA GLN A 83 -9.45 -10.27 11.01
C GLN A 83 -8.94 -10.23 9.56
N MET A 84 -7.63 -10.05 9.37
CA MET A 84 -7.01 -10.08 8.05
C MET A 84 -7.16 -11.46 7.38
N ALA A 85 -6.93 -12.55 8.12
CA ALA A 85 -7.09 -13.92 7.63
C ALA A 85 -8.54 -14.21 7.20
N ASN A 86 -9.52 -13.74 7.98
CA ASN A 86 -10.93 -13.84 7.62
C ASN A 86 -11.23 -13.03 6.35
N LYS A 87 -10.64 -11.84 6.19
CA LYS A 87 -10.82 -11.02 5.00
C LYS A 87 -10.22 -11.66 3.76
N ILE A 88 -9.03 -12.26 3.87
CA ILE A 88 -8.39 -13.01 2.78
C ILE A 88 -9.28 -14.16 2.35
N ARG A 89 -9.76 -14.97 3.30
CA ARG A 89 -10.67 -16.09 3.00
C ARG A 89 -11.96 -15.65 2.32
N GLU A 90 -12.55 -14.54 2.76
CA GLU A 90 -13.74 -13.95 2.13
C GLU A 90 -13.45 -13.55 0.67
N LEU A 91 -12.31 -12.92 0.43
CA LEU A 91 -11.89 -12.50 -0.91
C LEU A 91 -11.63 -13.69 -1.82
N GLU A 92 -10.98 -14.74 -1.33
CA GLU A 92 -10.76 -15.98 -2.09
C GLU A 92 -12.08 -16.60 -2.58
N ILE A 93 -13.11 -16.66 -1.72
CA ILE A 93 -14.44 -17.14 -2.09
C ILE A 93 -15.04 -16.23 -3.19
N LYS A 94 -14.95 -14.91 -3.02
CA LYS A 94 -15.48 -13.96 -4.01
C LYS A 94 -14.80 -14.13 -5.37
N VAL A 95 -13.48 -14.29 -5.40
CA VAL A 95 -12.72 -14.52 -6.64
C VAL A 95 -13.21 -15.79 -7.32
N ALA A 96 -13.31 -16.91 -6.59
CA ALA A 96 -13.81 -18.17 -7.14
C ALA A 96 -15.24 -18.04 -7.72
N THR A 97 -16.13 -17.29 -7.05
CA THR A 97 -17.49 -17.05 -7.58
C THR A 97 -17.49 -16.20 -8.85
N LEU A 98 -16.61 -15.21 -8.94
CA LEU A 98 -16.48 -14.36 -10.12
C LEU A 98 -15.91 -15.14 -11.31
N GLU A 99 -14.91 -15.99 -11.08
CA GLU A 99 -14.35 -16.88 -12.10
C GLU A 99 -15.41 -17.83 -12.67
N ASN A 100 -16.23 -18.43 -11.79
CA ASN A 100 -17.36 -19.25 -12.21
C ASN A 100 -18.39 -18.45 -13.02
N ALA A 101 -18.76 -17.25 -12.57
CA ALA A 101 -19.70 -16.39 -13.31
C ALA A 101 -19.15 -16.01 -14.70
N LEU A 102 -17.86 -15.69 -14.80
CA LEU A 102 -17.19 -15.38 -16.06
C LEU A 102 -17.20 -16.58 -17.03
N SER A 103 -17.02 -17.81 -16.52
CA SER A 103 -17.10 -19.02 -17.34
C SER A 103 -18.46 -19.20 -18.03
N LEU A 104 -19.55 -18.78 -17.36
CA LEU A 104 -20.91 -18.85 -17.89
C LEU A 104 -21.17 -17.78 -18.95
N VAL A 105 -20.55 -16.60 -18.80
CA VAL A 105 -20.67 -15.50 -19.77
C VAL A 105 -19.80 -15.74 -21.02
N GLY A 106 -18.66 -16.43 -20.88
CA GLY A 106 -17.77 -16.81 -21.99
C GLY A 106 -18.31 -17.90 -22.93
N GLY A 107 -19.45 -18.51 -22.60
CA GLY A 107 -20.04 -19.64 -23.32
C GLY A 107 -20.93 -19.33 -24.53
N ARG A 108 -20.95 -18.10 -25.06
CA ARG A 108 -21.61 -17.82 -26.37
C ARG A 108 -20.63 -18.00 -27.52
N ARG A 109 -20.20 -19.24 -27.79
CA ARG A 109 -19.71 -19.60 -29.12
C ARG A 109 -20.91 -19.61 -30.06
N ALA A 110 -20.90 -18.73 -31.06
CA ALA A 110 -21.87 -18.76 -32.16
C ALA A 110 -21.92 -20.19 -32.75
N PRO A 111 -23.11 -20.72 -33.09
CA PRO A 111 -23.22 -22.04 -33.68
C PRO A 111 -22.47 -22.05 -35.02
N SER A 112 -21.45 -22.90 -35.13
CA SER A 112 -20.76 -23.18 -36.38
C SER A 112 -21.74 -23.85 -37.34
N ALA A 113 -22.20 -23.11 -38.36
CA ALA A 113 -22.90 -23.70 -39.48
C ALA A 113 -21.91 -24.56 -40.27
N LYS A 114 -21.99 -25.89 -40.12
CA LYS A 114 -21.40 -26.83 -41.06
C LYS A 114 -22.49 -27.35 -42.00
N THR A 115 -22.12 -27.32 -43.28
CA THR A 115 -22.45 -28.28 -44.35
C THR A 115 -23.87 -28.32 -44.90
N GLY A 116 -24.00 -27.82 -46.12
CA GLY A 116 -24.95 -28.28 -47.12
C GLY A 116 -24.27 -28.25 -48.49
N GLY A 117 -23.59 -29.33 -48.86
CA GLY A 117 -23.22 -29.56 -50.25
C GLY A 117 -24.47 -29.93 -51.05
N SER A 118 -24.59 -29.41 -52.27
CA SER A 118 -25.47 -29.99 -53.28
C SER A 118 -24.70 -30.10 -54.60
N THR A 119 -24.62 -31.34 -55.03
CA THR A 119 -24.03 -31.86 -56.27
C THR A 119 -24.73 -31.36 -57.54
N ALA A 120 -23.97 -31.42 -58.62
CA ALA A 120 -24.27 -31.07 -60.02
C ALA A 120 -25.54 -31.71 -60.63
N THR A 121 -26.08 -31.06 -61.70
CA THR A 121 -26.49 -31.73 -62.98
C THR A 121 -26.83 -30.71 -64.10
N LYS A 122 -25.98 -30.68 -65.13
CA LYS A 122 -26.18 -30.75 -66.61
C LYS A 122 -27.44 -30.18 -67.33
N THR A 123 -27.20 -29.75 -68.58
CA THR A 123 -28.05 -29.68 -69.82
C THR A 123 -28.60 -28.27 -70.12
N ALA A 124 -28.46 -27.65 -71.31
CA ALA A 124 -28.28 -28.11 -72.70
C ALA A 124 -27.31 -27.21 -73.48
#